data_AF-F7K500-F1
#
_entry.id   AF-F7K500-F1
#
_cell.length_a   1.000
_cell.length_b   1.000
_cell.length_c   1.000
_cell.angle_alpha   90.00
_cell.angle_beta   90.00
_cell.angle_gamma   90.00
#
_symmetry.space_group_name_H-M   'P 1'
#
loop_
_entity.id
_entity.type
_entity.pdbx_description
1 polymer ?
#
loop_
_entity_poly.entity_id
_entity_poly.type
_entity_poly.pdbx_seq_one_letter_code
_entity_poly.pdbx_strand_id
1 'polypeptide(L)'
;MGLKSFSGDFPVLKDIGVAKNYLDDKELKVLNNIVSGYFDFAEVQAMRHNPMYMADYVEHLDRVLRSTGEEVLQGAGKISHAQAIEKATREYKKFQVQNLSPIEKEYLESIGNMYNAVKKKTKK
;
A
#
# COMPACT_ATOMS: atom_id res chain seq x y z
N MET A 1 4.81 3.64 -11.14
CA MET A 1 4.53 3.35 -9.72
C MET A 1 4.48 1.84 -9.54
N GLY A 2 4.95 1.31 -8.41
CA GLY A 2 5.00 -0.14 -8.14
C GLY A 2 3.73 -0.73 -7.52
N LEU A 3 2.62 0.02 -7.51
CA LEU A 3 1.35 -0.43 -6.93
C LEU A 3 0.77 -1.56 -7.79
N LYS A 4 0.33 -2.65 -7.17
CA LYS A 4 -0.21 -3.86 -7.82
C LYS A 4 -1.72 -3.96 -7.70
N SER A 5 -2.30 -3.44 -6.61
CA SER A 5 -3.73 -3.49 -6.34
C SER A 5 -4.25 -2.14 -5.86
N PHE A 6 -5.43 -1.74 -6.34
CA PHE A 6 -6.15 -0.53 -5.94
C PHE A 6 -7.65 -0.70 -6.21
N SER A 7 -8.48 0.10 -5.56
CA SER A 7 -9.92 -0.14 -5.44
C SER A 7 -10.78 0.47 -6.57
N GLY A 8 -10.21 1.27 -7.45
CA GLY A 8 -10.91 1.89 -8.60
C GLY A 8 -10.14 1.82 -9.91
N ASP A 9 -10.52 2.61 -10.90
CA ASP A 9 -9.83 2.65 -12.21
C ASP A 9 -8.47 3.37 -12.15
N PHE A 10 -8.29 4.22 -11.13
CA PHE A 10 -7.04 4.94 -10.86
C PHE A 10 -6.66 4.81 -9.39
N PRO A 11 -5.35 4.70 -9.07
CA PRO A 11 -4.89 4.67 -7.69
C PRO A 11 -5.17 5.99 -6.98
N VAL A 12 -5.61 5.92 -5.73
CA VAL A 12 -5.84 7.09 -4.88
C VAL A 12 -4.78 7.23 -3.79
N LEU A 13 -4.70 8.43 -3.18
CA LEU A 13 -3.80 8.72 -2.06
C LEU A 13 -3.93 7.74 -0.88
N LYS A 14 -5.09 7.11 -0.70
CA LYS A 14 -5.27 6.09 0.34
C LYS A 14 -4.55 4.79 0.00
N ASP A 15 -4.53 4.40 -1.28
CA ASP A 15 -3.96 3.13 -1.71
C ASP A 15 -2.43 3.09 -1.58
N ILE A 16 -1.76 4.24 -1.77
CA ILE A 16 -0.30 4.33 -1.66
C ILE A 16 0.22 4.17 -0.24
N GLY A 17 -0.64 4.39 0.77
CA GLY A 17 -0.28 4.22 2.18
C GLY A 17 -0.33 2.77 2.63
N VAL A 18 -0.92 1.88 1.83
CA VAL A 18 -1.14 0.49 2.21
C VAL A 18 -0.04 -0.40 1.64
N ALA A 19 0.80 -0.96 2.49
CA ALA A 19 1.93 -1.81 2.07
C ALA A 19 1.50 -3.02 1.22
N LYS A 20 0.38 -3.69 1.60
CA LYS A 20 -0.13 -4.87 0.87
C LYS A 20 -0.47 -4.59 -0.58
N ASN A 21 -0.79 -3.34 -0.93
CA ASN A 21 -1.14 -2.95 -2.29
C ASN A 21 0.08 -2.95 -3.24
N TYR A 22 1.29 -3.10 -2.70
CA TYR A 22 2.52 -3.26 -3.46
C TYR A 22 2.93 -4.72 -3.67
N LEU A 23 2.23 -5.67 -3.04
CA LEU A 23 2.48 -7.09 -3.18
C LEU A 23 1.71 -7.68 -4.37
N ASP A 24 2.29 -8.66 -5.04
CA ASP A 24 1.60 -9.46 -6.04
C ASP A 24 0.77 -10.61 -5.42
N ASP A 25 0.00 -11.31 -6.24
CA ASP A 25 -0.89 -12.38 -5.77
C ASP A 25 -0.13 -13.54 -5.09
N LYS A 26 1.09 -13.83 -5.53
CA LYS A 26 1.91 -14.90 -4.94
C LYS A 26 2.45 -14.45 -3.60
N GLU A 27 2.98 -13.23 -3.52
CA GLU A 27 3.47 -12.61 -2.29
C GLU A 27 2.35 -12.48 -1.25
N LEU A 28 1.15 -12.05 -1.65
CA LEU A 28 -0.03 -12.00 -0.78
C LEU A 28 -0.43 -13.38 -0.27
N LYS A 29 -0.37 -14.40 -1.13
CA LYS A 29 -0.66 -15.79 -0.73
C LYS A 29 0.34 -16.29 0.30
N VAL A 30 1.62 -16.01 0.10
CA VAL A 30 2.68 -16.34 1.08
C VAL A 30 2.42 -15.64 2.41
N LEU A 31 2.17 -14.33 2.38
CA LEU A 31 1.86 -13.54 3.58
C LEU A 31 0.67 -14.13 4.35
N ASN A 32 -0.43 -14.43 3.65
CA ASN A 32 -1.62 -15.01 4.28
C ASN A 32 -1.33 -16.37 4.92
N ASN A 33 -0.55 -17.23 4.25
CA ASN A 33 -0.18 -18.53 4.80
C ASN A 33 0.68 -18.40 6.06
N ILE A 34 1.62 -17.46 6.09
CA ILE A 34 2.45 -17.19 7.28
C ILE A 34 1.57 -16.72 8.44
N VAL A 35 0.65 -15.80 8.18
CA VAL A 35 -0.28 -15.26 9.21
C VAL A 35 -1.18 -16.36 9.76
N SER A 36 -1.79 -17.17 8.89
CA SER A 36 -2.63 -18.30 9.32
C SER A 36 -1.83 -19.31 10.14
N GLY A 37 -0.65 -19.72 9.66
CA GLY A 37 0.19 -20.69 10.38
C GLY A 37 0.64 -20.17 11.76
N TYR A 38 0.85 -18.87 11.90
CA TYR A 38 1.15 -18.25 13.20
C TYR A 38 -0.05 -18.31 14.16
N PHE A 39 -1.28 -18.08 13.67
CA PHE A 39 -2.49 -18.23 14.48
C PHE A 39 -2.74 -19.67 14.90
N ASP A 40 -2.59 -20.63 13.99
CA ASP A 40 -2.73 -22.06 14.30
C ASP A 40 -1.74 -22.48 15.39
N PHE A 41 -0.50 -21.97 15.32
CA PHE A 41 0.49 -22.19 16.37
C PHE A 41 0.05 -21.62 17.72
N ALA A 42 -0.44 -20.38 17.74
CA ALA A 42 -0.93 -19.74 18.96
C ALA A 42 -2.10 -20.51 19.57
N GLU A 43 -3.01 -21.02 18.74
CA GLU A 43 -4.14 -21.85 19.16
C GLU A 43 -3.66 -23.17 19.80
N VAL A 44 -2.68 -23.85 19.20
CA VAL A 44 -2.10 -25.08 19.78
C VAL A 44 -1.47 -24.82 21.14
N GLN A 45 -0.76 -23.70 21.33
CA GLN A 45 -0.17 -23.34 22.62
C GLN A 45 -1.27 -23.09 23.67
N ALA A 46 -2.34 -22.39 23.29
CA ALA A 46 -3.49 -22.16 24.15
C ALA A 46 -4.20 -23.47 24.55
N MET A 47 -4.43 -24.37 23.58
CA MET A 47 -5.02 -25.69 23.84
C MET A 47 -4.18 -26.53 24.80
N ARG A 48 -2.85 -26.44 24.69
CA ARG A 48 -1.91 -27.13 25.58
C ARG A 48 -1.75 -26.47 26.94
N HIS A 49 -2.46 -25.37 27.19
CA HIS A 49 -2.37 -24.58 28.41
C HIS A 49 -0.93 -24.13 28.70
N ASN A 50 -0.14 -23.91 27.64
CA ASN A 50 1.21 -23.40 27.77
C ASN A 50 1.15 -21.87 27.88
N PRO A 51 1.52 -21.27 29.02
CA PRO A 51 1.50 -19.83 29.17
C PRO A 51 2.56 -19.21 28.24
N MET A 52 2.14 -18.27 27.41
CA MET A 52 3.04 -17.47 26.57
C MET A 52 2.83 -15.98 26.83
N TYR A 53 3.95 -15.25 26.91
CA TYR A 53 3.98 -13.81 27.01
C TYR A 53 4.18 -13.19 25.63
N MET A 54 3.88 -11.89 25.50
CA MET A 54 4.02 -11.18 24.21
C MET A 54 5.45 -11.26 23.65
N ALA A 55 6.47 -11.34 24.51
CA ALA A 55 7.86 -11.53 24.07
C ALA A 55 8.09 -12.89 23.39
N ASP A 56 7.49 -13.97 23.91
CA ASP A 56 7.62 -15.32 23.36
C ASP A 56 6.97 -15.41 21.97
N TYR A 57 5.82 -14.75 21.81
CA TYR A 57 5.10 -14.61 20.55
C TYR A 57 5.96 -13.93 19.46
N VAL A 58 6.65 -12.83 19.81
CA VAL A 58 7.56 -12.13 18.89
C VAL A 58 8.72 -13.03 18.48
N GLU A 59 9.35 -13.72 19.43
CA GLU A 59 10.47 -14.61 19.13
C GLU A 59 10.03 -15.78 18.23
N HIS A 60 8.84 -16.32 18.46
CA HIS A 60 8.30 -17.38 17.62
C HIS A 60 7.99 -16.90 16.20
N LEU A 61 7.43 -15.70 16.05
CA LEU A 61 7.18 -15.11 14.75
C LEU A 61 8.50 -14.93 13.97
N ASP A 62 9.55 -14.44 14.63
CA ASP A 62 10.88 -14.31 14.03
C ASP A 62 11.44 -15.66 13.56
N ARG A 63 11.22 -16.74 14.34
CA ARG A 63 11.63 -18.10 13.93
C ARG A 63 10.82 -18.59 12.72
N VAL A 64 9.51 -18.35 12.69
CA VAL A 64 8.66 -18.70 11.55
C VAL A 64 9.15 -18.01 10.29
N LEU A 65 9.35 -16.68 10.34
CA LEU A 65 9.86 -15.90 9.21
C LEU A 65 11.22 -16.41 8.71
N ARG A 66 12.16 -16.68 9.62
CA ARG A 66 13.47 -17.26 9.25
C ARG A 66 13.32 -18.64 8.58
N SER A 67 12.40 -19.46 9.07
CA SER A 67 12.16 -20.81 8.52
C SER A 67 11.52 -20.79 7.13
N THR A 68 10.74 -19.76 6.82
CA THR A 68 10.15 -19.55 5.49
C THR A 68 11.14 -18.90 4.50
N GLY A 69 12.36 -18.58 4.93
CA GLY A 69 13.39 -17.94 4.11
C GLY A 69 13.30 -16.42 4.06
N GLU A 70 12.45 -15.81 4.90
CA GLU A 70 12.30 -14.36 4.98
C GLU A 70 13.34 -13.76 5.93
N GLU A 71 13.86 -12.58 5.59
CA GLU A 71 14.78 -11.86 6.45
C GLU A 71 14.01 -11.10 7.56
N VAL A 72 14.34 -11.41 8.80
CA VAL A 72 13.80 -10.66 9.95
C VAL A 72 14.58 -9.35 10.09
N LEU A 73 13.85 -8.24 10.07
CA LEU A 73 14.40 -6.90 10.32
C LEU A 73 15.02 -6.82 11.72
N GLN A 74 16.32 -6.54 11.78
CA GLN A 74 17.01 -6.28 13.04
C GLN A 74 16.74 -4.85 13.49
N GLY A 75 15.83 -4.69 14.46
CA GLY A 75 15.43 -3.39 15.01
C GLY A 75 14.37 -2.66 14.17
N ALA A 76 14.26 -1.34 14.35
CA ALA A 76 13.22 -0.53 13.72
C ALA A 76 13.48 -0.21 12.22
N GLY A 77 14.56 -0.74 11.64
CA GLY A 77 15.03 -0.36 10.31
C GLY A 77 15.60 1.06 10.26
N LYS A 78 15.89 1.56 9.04
CA LYS A 78 16.47 2.89 8.80
C LYS A 78 15.44 3.93 8.33
N ILE A 79 14.28 3.49 7.88
CA ILE A 79 13.26 4.33 7.24
C ILE A 79 12.06 4.39 8.15
N SER A 80 11.70 5.60 8.59
CA SER A 80 10.48 5.81 9.38
C SER A 80 9.23 5.71 8.51
N HIS A 81 8.09 5.43 9.16
CA HIS A 81 6.80 5.44 8.47
C HIS A 81 6.54 6.77 7.75
N ALA A 82 6.85 7.90 8.39
CA ALA A 82 6.69 9.22 7.79
C ALA A 82 7.52 9.39 6.50
N GLN A 83 8.78 8.94 6.51
CA GLN A 83 9.65 8.98 5.33
C GLN A 83 9.12 8.08 4.20
N ALA A 84 8.58 6.91 4.53
CA ALA A 84 7.98 6.01 3.56
C ALA A 84 6.73 6.64 2.89
N ILE A 85 5.84 7.24 3.69
CA ILE A 85 4.64 7.93 3.20
C ILE A 85 5.00 9.15 2.35
N GLU A 86 5.99 9.94 2.75
CA GLU A 86 6.45 11.09 1.98
C GLU A 86 6.99 10.67 0.62
N LYS A 87 7.81 9.60 0.59
CA LYS A 87 8.32 9.02 -0.65
C LYS A 87 7.18 8.53 -1.54
N ALA A 88 6.23 7.77 -1.00
CA ALA A 88 5.08 7.27 -1.75
C ALA A 88 4.24 8.41 -2.32
N THR A 89 4.00 9.46 -1.53
CA THR A 89 3.26 10.65 -1.94
C THR A 89 3.97 11.42 -3.05
N ARG A 90 5.29 11.55 -2.97
CA ARG A 90 6.09 12.19 -4.03
C ARG A 90 6.02 11.43 -5.35
N GLU A 91 6.11 10.10 -5.32
CA GLU A 91 5.97 9.27 -6.52
C GLU A 91 4.54 9.29 -7.06
N TYR A 92 3.53 9.35 -6.19
CA TYR A 92 2.13 9.50 -6.59
C TYR A 92 1.87 10.81 -7.31
N LYS A 93 2.40 11.94 -6.82
CA LYS A 93 2.30 13.24 -7.48
C LYS A 93 2.90 13.24 -8.88
N LYS A 94 4.06 12.60 -9.06
CA LYS A 94 4.67 12.44 -10.40
C LYS A 94 3.75 11.66 -11.33
N PHE A 95 3.14 10.59 -10.83
CA PHE A 95 2.20 9.79 -11.61
C PHE A 95 0.94 10.58 -12.00
N GLN A 96 0.35 11.34 -11.08
CA GLN A 96 -0.84 12.17 -11.38
C GLN A 96 -0.57 13.17 -12.51
N VAL A 97 0.59 13.84 -12.49
CA VAL A 97 0.95 14.79 -13.55
C VAL A 97 1.08 14.10 -14.91
N GLN A 98 1.57 12.87 -14.94
CA GLN A 98 1.75 12.10 -16.18
C GLN A 98 0.47 11.42 -16.67
N ASN A 99 -0.45 11.09 -15.76
CA ASN A 99 -1.64 10.29 -16.03
C ASN A 99 -2.87 11.03 -15.52
N LEU A 100 -3.37 11.98 -16.32
CA LEU A 100 -4.62 12.67 -16.02
C LEU A 100 -5.80 11.69 -16.05
N SER A 101 -6.61 11.76 -15.00
CA SER A 101 -7.88 11.04 -14.91
C SER A 101 -8.83 11.49 -16.02
N PRO A 102 -9.73 10.61 -16.52
CA PRO A 102 -10.76 10.99 -17.49
C PRO A 102 -11.57 12.22 -17.07
N ILE A 103 -11.90 12.33 -15.79
CA ILE A 103 -12.65 13.46 -15.22
C ILE A 103 -11.83 14.76 -15.31
N GLU A 104 -10.52 14.69 -15.04
CA GLU A 104 -9.63 15.86 -15.13
C GLU A 104 -9.47 16.33 -16.57
N LYS A 105 -9.41 15.41 -17.53
CA LYS A 105 -9.39 15.74 -18.96
C LYS A 105 -10.68 16.43 -19.38
N GLU A 106 -11.83 15.87 -19.03
CA GLU A 106 -13.14 16.43 -19.36
C GLU A 106 -13.35 17.80 -18.70
N TYR A 107 -12.86 17.98 -17.47
CA TYR A 107 -12.85 19.27 -16.78
C TYR A 107 -11.99 20.30 -17.53
N LEU A 108 -10.77 19.95 -17.94
CA LEU A 108 -9.89 20.85 -18.71
C LEU A 108 -10.48 21.23 -20.06
N GLU A 109 -11.13 20.29 -20.75
CA GLU A 109 -11.86 20.55 -21.99
C GLU A 109 -13.01 21.54 -21.76
N SER A 110 -13.77 21.38 -20.68
CA SER A 110 -14.87 22.28 -20.32
C SER A 110 -14.37 23.72 -20.09
N ILE A 111 -13.24 23.89 -19.38
CA ILE A 111 -12.59 25.19 -19.17
C ILE A 111 -12.13 25.80 -20.48
N GLY A 112 -11.48 25.00 -21.34
CA GLY A 112 -11.04 25.46 -22.66
C GLY A 112 -12.21 25.94 -23.52
N ASN A 113 -13.32 25.20 -23.50
CA ASN A 113 -14.55 25.56 -24.22
C ASN A 113 -15.17 26.85 -23.67
N MET A 114 -15.23 27.01 -22.34
CA MET A 114 -15.69 28.24 -21.70
C MET A 114 -14.81 29.44 -22.06
N TYR A 115 -13.49 29.29 -21.98
CA TYR A 115 -12.53 30.34 -22.36
C TYR A 115 -12.73 30.79 -23.82
N ASN A 116 -12.88 29.84 -24.74
CA ASN A 116 -13.13 30.12 -26.15
C ASN A 116 -14.46 30.83 -26.38
N ALA A 117 -15.51 30.46 -25.63
CA ALA A 117 -16.82 31.12 -25.69
C ALA A 117 -16.76 32.57 -25.19
N VAL A 118 -16.05 32.83 -24.08
CA VAL A 118 -15.84 34.19 -23.55
C VAL A 118 -15.05 35.03 -24.54
N LYS A 119 -13.94 34.50 -25.09
CA LYS A 119 -13.10 35.19 -26.09
C LYS A 119 -13.85 35.54 -27.38
N LYS A 120 -14.79 34.69 -27.81
CA LYS A 120 -15.67 34.99 -28.95
C LYS A 120 -16.67 36.12 -28.65
N LYS A 121 -17.14 36.24 -27.40
CA LYS A 121 -18.05 37.32 -26.98
C LYS A 121 -17.34 38.67 -26.83
N THR A 122 -16.09 38.72 -26.38
CA THR A 122 -15.30 39.97 -26.26
C THR A 122 -14.73 40.50 -27.58
N LYS A 123 -14.72 39.68 -28.65
CA LYS A 123 -14.33 40.10 -30.00
C LYS A 123 -15.49 40.65 -30.84
N LYS A 124 -16.71 40.63 -30.33
CA LYS A 124 -17.91 41.21 -30.93
C LYS A 124 -18.25 42.52 -30.22
#